data_AF-A0A7W9PGJ8-F1
#
_entry.id   AF-A0A7W9PGJ8-F1
#
_cell.length_a   1.000
_cell.length_b   1.000
_cell.length_c   1.000
_cell.angle_alpha   90.00
_cell.angle_beta   90.00
_cell.angle_gamma   90.00
#
_symmetry.space_group_name_H-M   'P 1'
#
loop_
_entity.id
_entity.type
_entity.pdbx_description
1 polymer ?
#
loop_
_entity_poly.entity_id
_entity_poly.type
_entity_poly.pdbx_seq_one_letter_code
_entity_poly.pdbx_strand_id
1 'polypeptide(L)' 'MDHTLRIGQHPYLLVGKAPLSTVSRACYGKNRYTLQRVSDGSLWQAFGYRLTAASEVVRCEFGRG' A
#
# COMPACT_ATOMS: atom_id res chain seq x y z
N MET A 1 6.49 -15.17 6.13
CA MET A 1 6.30 -14.99 4.67
C MET A 1 6.72 -13.56 4.34
N ASP A 2 8.00 -13.36 4.09
CA ASP A 2 8.56 -12.08 3.65
C ASP A 2 8.26 -11.85 2.17
N HIS A 3 7.02 -11.50 1.85
CA HIS A 3 6.63 -11.13 0.50
C HIS A 3 7.04 -9.68 0.23
N THR A 4 8.33 -9.48 -0.04
CA THR A 4 8.88 -8.21 -0.51
C THR A 4 8.47 -7.99 -1.97
N LEU A 5 7.73 -6.92 -2.24
CA LEU A 5 7.34 -6.49 -3.59
C LEU A 5 8.17 -5.27 -3.99
N ARG A 6 8.69 -5.27 -5.21
CA ARG A 6 9.34 -4.09 -5.78
C ARG A 6 8.30 -3.21 -6.49
N ILE A 7 8.15 -1.96 -6.04
CA ILE A 7 7.27 -0.97 -6.65
C ILE A 7 8.13 0.21 -7.11
N GLY A 8 8.13 0.47 -8.41
CA GLY A 8 9.12 1.36 -9.02
C GLY A 8 10.56 0.89 -8.74
N GLN A 9 11.39 1.77 -8.17
CA GLN A 9 12.77 1.49 -7.82
C GLN A 9 12.97 1.00 -6.37
N HIS A 10 11.90 0.90 -5.58
CA HIS A 10 12.01 0.62 -4.14
C HIS A 10 11.37 -0.72 -3.76
N PRO A 11 12.05 -1.54 -2.92
CA PRO A 11 11.46 -2.72 -2.31
C PRO A 11 10.57 -2.34 -1.11
N TYR A 12 9.40 -2.97 -1.04
CA TYR A 12 8.42 -2.79 0.04
C TYR A 12 7.96 -4.14 0.58
N LEU A 13 7.70 -4.18 1.89
CA LEU A 13 7.01 -5.27 2.56
C LEU A 13 5.52 -4.95 2.65
N LEU A 14 4.67 -5.92 2.32
CA LEU A 14 3.24 -5.80 2.57
C LEU A 14 2.97 -6.02 4.07
N VAL A 15 2.55 -4.98 4.77
CA VAL A 15 2.24 -5.04 6.21
C VAL A 15 0.75 -5.08 6.50
N GLY A 16 -0.11 -4.68 5.55
CA GLY A 16 -1.55 -4.71 5.75
C GLY A 16 -2.35 -4.63 4.46
N LYS A 17 -3.56 -5.18 4.48
CA LYS A 17 -4.53 -5.11 3.39
C LYS A 17 -5.93 -4.92 3.98
N ALA A 18 -6.63 -3.88 3.54
CA ALA A 18 -8.01 -3.62 3.92
C ALA A 18 -8.84 -3.22 2.70
N PRO A 19 -10.14 -3.53 2.63
CA PRO A 19 -11.02 -3.00 1.61
C PRO A 19 -11.06 -1.47 1.70
N LEU A 20 -11.03 -0.78 0.56
CA LEU A 20 -11.02 0.68 0.51
C LEU A 20 -12.36 1.26 0.97
N SER A 21 -13.45 0.65 0.53
CA SER A 21 -14.80 0.93 1.01
C SER A 21 -15.70 -0.25 0.64
N THR A 22 -16.56 -0.65 1.56
CA THR A 22 -17.61 -1.65 1.32
C THR A 22 -18.93 -1.03 0.87
N VAL A 23 -19.06 0.29 1.01
CA VAL A 23 -20.31 1.02 0.75
C VAL A 23 -20.30 1.77 -0.58
N SER A 24 -19.13 2.22 -1.05
CA SER A 24 -19.03 2.95 -2.32
C SER A 24 -18.84 1.99 -3.49
N ARG A 25 -19.80 1.95 -4.42
CA ARG A 25 -19.73 1.13 -5.65
C ARG A 25 -18.50 1.47 -6.50
N ALA A 26 -18.05 2.73 -6.50
CA ALA A 26 -16.84 3.17 -7.20
C ALA A 26 -15.54 2.59 -6.62
N CYS A 27 -15.59 2.06 -5.40
CA CYS A 27 -14.47 1.45 -4.69
C CYS A 27 -14.66 -0.06 -4.46
N TYR A 28 -15.72 -0.66 -4.98
CA TYR A 28 -16.00 -2.07 -4.78
C TYR A 28 -14.84 -2.93 -5.31
N GLY A 29 -14.35 -3.87 -4.50
CA GLY A 29 -13.21 -4.71 -4.83
C GLY A 29 -11.83 -4.02 -4.79
N LYS A 30 -11.77 -2.69 -4.58
CA LYS A 30 -10.50 -1.99 -4.34
C LYS A 30 -10.07 -2.17 -2.88
N ASN A 31 -8.78 -2.29 -2.68
CA ASN A 31 -8.13 -2.42 -1.38
C ASN A 31 -7.17 -1.26 -1.17
N ARG A 32 -7.01 -0.87 0.09
CA ARG A 32 -5.87 -0.13 0.61
C ARG A 32 -4.84 -1.14 1.08
N TYR A 33 -3.64 -1.05 0.52
CA TYR A 33 -2.47 -1.82 0.93
C TYR A 33 -1.56 -0.93 1.75
N THR A 34 -1.19 -1.37 2.95
CA THR A 34 -0.19 -0.73 3.78
C THR A 34 1.14 -1.40 3.55
N LEU A 35 2.16 -0.61 3.24
CA LEU A 35 3.48 -1.04 2.81
C LEU A 35 4.53 -0.43 3.72
N GLN A 36 5.59 -1.19 4.01
CA GLN A 36 6.78 -0.67 4.67
C GLN A 36 7.95 -0.71 3.69
N ARG A 37 8.59 0.44 3.47
CA ARG A 37 9.76 0.50 2.60
C ARG A 37 10.95 -0.16 3.30
N VAL A 38 11.64 -1.09 2.63
CA VAL A 38 12.73 -1.87 3.27
C VAL A 38 13.94 -1.00 3.60
N SER A 39 14.23 0.03 2.80
CA SER A 39 15.44 0.86 2.97
C SER A 39 15.46 1.71 4.24
N ASP A 40 14.30 2.22 4.66
CA ASP A 40 14.20 3.23 5.72
C ASP A 40 13.04 2.97 6.69
N GLY A 41 12.31 1.87 6.51
CA GLY A 41 11.22 1.46 7.39
C GLY A 41 9.97 2.35 7.34
N SER A 42 9.93 3.38 6.47
CA SER A 42 8.77 4.26 6.37
C SER A 42 7.53 3.54 5.87
N LEU A 43 6.37 3.98 6.36
CA LEU A 43 5.07 3.45 5.95
C LEU A 43 4.50 4.22 4.76
N TRP A 44 3.96 3.45 3.82
CA TRP A 44 3.37 3.90 2.57
C TRP A 44 2.04 3.19 2.35
N GLN A 45 1.21 3.75 1.48
CA GLN A 45 -0.06 3.17 1.06
C GLN A 45 -0.17 3.11 -0.45
N ALA A 46 -0.73 2.01 -0.94
CA ALA A 46 -1.17 1.85 -2.33
C ALA A 46 -2.66 1.52 -2.38
N PHE A 47 -3.32 1.89 -3.47
CA PHE A 47 -4.76 1.72 -3.63
C PHE A 47 -5.08 1.05 -4.96
N GLY A 48 -5.96 0.05 -4.93
CA GLY A 48 -6.41 -0.61 -6.15
C GLY A 48 -6.93 -2.02 -5.91
N TYR A 49 -7.33 -2.69 -6.99
CA TYR A 49 -7.84 -4.06 -6.91
C TYR A 49 -6.74 -5.05 -6.48
N ARG A 50 -5.52 -4.85 -6.99
CA ARG A 50 -4.34 -5.66 -6.70
C ARG A 50 -3.13 -4.75 -6.53
N LEU A 51 -2.18 -5.22 -5.74
CA LEU A 51 -0.88 -4.60 -5.60
C LEU A 51 0.05 -5.13 -6.71
N THR A 52 0.68 -4.25 -7.46
CA THR A 52 1.58 -4.59 -8.58
C THR A 52 2.84 -3.72 -8.52
N ALA A 53 3.85 -4.08 -9.32
CA ALA A 53 5.08 -3.29 -9.41
C ALA A 53 4.88 -1.87 -9.98
N ALA A 54 3.74 -1.63 -10.65
CA ALA A 54 3.35 -0.35 -11.21
C ALA A 54 2.36 0.42 -10.32
N SER A 55 2.02 -0.09 -9.13
CA SER A 55 1.13 0.62 -8.21
C SER A 55 1.73 1.94 -7.76
N GLU A 56 0.92 2.99 -7.77
CA GLU A 56 1.29 4.26 -7.15
C GLU A 56 1.28 4.12 -5.63
N VAL A 57 2.32 4.66 -4.98
CA VAL A 57 2.48 4.62 -3.53
C VAL A 57 2.51 6.04 -2.99
N VAL A 58 1.75 6.27 -1.92
CA VAL A 58 1.67 7.54 -1.20
C VAL A 58 2.26 7.34 0.18
N ARG A 59 3.19 8.20 0.60
CA ARG A 59 3.80 8.10 1.92
C ARG A 59 2.74 8.38 2.98
N CYS A 60 2.67 7.56 4.02
CA CYS A 60 1.88 7.91 5.19
C CYS A 60 2.60 9.04 5.92
N GLU A 61 2.08 10.25 5.85
CA GLU A 61 2.45 11.26 6.82
C GLU A 61 1.87 10.82 8.16
N PHE A 62 2.74 10.33 9.06
CA PHE A 62 2.38 10.33 10.47
C PHE A 62 2.19 11.79 10.84
N GLY A 63 0.93 12.22 10.88
CA GLY A 63 0.57 13.46 11.55
C GLY A 63 1.08 13.36 12.98
N ARG A 64 2.19 14.06 13.24
CA ARG A 64 2.38 14.69 14.53
C ARG A 64 1.23 15.69 14.63
N GLY A 65 0.17 15.30 15.33
CA GLY A 65 -0.71 16.26 15.99
C GLY A 65 0.08 17.11 16.97
#